data_AF-A0A9N7NCU6-F1
#
_entry.id   AF-A0A9N7NCU6-F1
#
_cell.length_a   1.000
_cell.length_b   1.000
_cell.length_c   1.000
_cell.angle_alpha   90.00
_cell.angle_beta   90.00
_cell.angle_gamma   90.00
#
_symmetry.space_group_name_H-M   'P 1'
#
loop_
_entity.id
_entity.type
_entity.pdbx_description
1 polymer ?
#
loop_
_entity_poly.entity_id
_entity_poly.type
_entity_poly.pdbx_seq_one_letter_code
_entity_poly.pdbx_strand_id
1 'polypeptide(L)'
;MIVSGPKTQHTLHQRNSRSYIYKDPVLPVRITIPDHHHHHHHHHQSICFEFLRPGGWAVLKFVEEYKKLSMGVYLSAPRTEKYSEDGESDRLRYGLSSMQGWRTSMEDAHAAFTNLDVSTSFFGVYDGHGGEEVSKFCAKFLHRQMLEDESFLAGDLGTSVRKAFLRMDQMMCGKNGQKELAALLRGKEDQSRGIGESMLTTGEDTGQTDCWSSEEGTPSDYHGPSAGSTACVAVIQNNQLLVANAGDSRCVMSRKGQAYDMSKDHKPDIVDEKRRILDAGGYVQYGRVNGSLNLSRAIGDMEMKQNKSLPAEKQIVTADPDIVTHELTEDDEFLILACDGIWDCMSSQEAVDFVKEQLKNEKKLSVVCERTLDRCLAPSSGQEGCDNMTMILVQFTKIIDAKLSDSNASSIEQPGSSVQ
;
A
#
# COMPACT_ATOMS: atom_id res chain seq x y z
N MET A 1 -12.15 48.82 -4.11
CA MET A 1 -13.20 49.64 -4.76
C MET A 1 -14.53 48.96 -4.53
N ILE A 2 -15.46 49.69 -3.92
CA ILE A 2 -16.86 49.34 -3.72
C ILE A 2 -17.60 49.63 -5.02
N VAL A 3 -18.44 48.71 -5.51
CA VAL A 3 -19.71 49.07 -6.18
C VAL A 3 -20.80 48.07 -5.81
N SER A 4 -21.90 48.64 -5.35
CA SER A 4 -23.13 48.11 -4.76
C SER A 4 -24.26 47.89 -5.79
N GLY A 5 -25.22 47.00 -5.49
CA GLY A 5 -26.55 46.91 -6.13
C GLY A 5 -27.49 45.92 -5.38
N PRO A 6 -28.82 46.11 -5.37
CA PRO A 6 -29.67 45.88 -4.19
C PRO A 6 -30.20 44.43 -4.05
N LYS A 7 -30.13 43.87 -2.83
CA LYS A 7 -30.89 42.67 -2.46
C LYS A 7 -32.20 43.09 -1.78
N THR A 8 -33.31 42.95 -2.49
CA THR A 8 -34.65 43.02 -1.89
C THR A 8 -34.90 41.73 -1.11
N GLN A 9 -34.84 41.81 0.22
CA GLN A 9 -35.30 40.75 1.12
C GLN A 9 -36.82 40.90 1.32
N HIS A 10 -37.58 39.89 0.91
CA HIS A 10 -38.96 39.73 1.36
C HIS A 10 -39.02 38.58 2.37
N THR A 11 -39.09 38.94 3.64
CA THR A 11 -39.26 38.01 4.76
C THR A 11 -40.76 37.81 5.01
N LEU A 12 -41.32 36.68 4.60
CA LEU A 12 -42.66 36.29 5.07
C LEU A 12 -42.50 35.52 6.39
N HIS A 13 -42.92 36.11 7.51
CA HIS A 13 -43.00 35.42 8.79
C HIS A 13 -44.29 34.60 8.86
N GLN A 14 -44.17 33.28 8.77
CA GLN A 14 -45.13 32.35 9.39
C GLN A 14 -44.44 31.71 10.60
N ARG A 15 -45.17 31.65 11.72
CA ARG A 15 -44.66 31.18 13.01
C ARG A 15 -44.11 29.74 12.88
N ASN A 16 -42.83 29.56 13.25
CA ASN A 16 -42.08 28.31 13.44
C ASN A 16 -41.17 27.78 12.30
N SER A 17 -40.77 28.56 11.29
CA SER A 17 -39.63 28.18 10.42
C SER A 17 -38.98 29.36 9.70
N ARG A 18 -37.68 29.27 9.41
CA ARG A 18 -36.99 30.19 8.48
C ARG A 18 -36.94 29.57 7.10
N SER A 19 -37.62 30.22 6.15
CA SER A 19 -37.59 29.86 4.73
C SER A 19 -36.61 30.78 3.99
N TYR A 20 -35.62 30.21 3.31
CA TYR A 20 -34.74 30.96 2.40
C TYR A 20 -35.08 30.61 0.96
N ILE A 21 -35.32 31.62 0.13
CA ILE A 21 -35.53 31.47 -1.32
C ILE A 21 -34.26 31.95 -2.03
N TYR A 22 -33.54 31.02 -2.63
CA TYR A 22 -32.42 31.34 -3.50
C TYR A 22 -32.93 31.45 -4.94
N LYS A 23 -32.79 32.62 -5.56
CA LYS A 23 -33.13 32.81 -6.98
C LYS A 23 -31.86 32.65 -7.81
N ASP A 24 -31.62 31.42 -8.27
CA ASP A 24 -30.70 31.11 -9.37
C ASP A 24 -31.54 30.96 -10.67
N PRO A 25 -31.12 31.44 -11.86
CA PRO A 25 -31.99 31.50 -13.04
C PRO A 25 -32.41 30.15 -13.62
N VAL A 26 -31.90 29.02 -13.12
CA VAL A 26 -32.09 27.70 -13.76
C VAL A 26 -33.00 26.75 -12.96
N LEU A 27 -33.13 26.88 -11.63
CA LEU A 27 -34.13 26.17 -10.80
C LEU A 27 -34.29 26.85 -9.41
N PRO A 28 -35.50 27.26 -8.99
CA PRO A 28 -35.70 27.79 -7.64
C PRO A 28 -35.72 26.66 -6.61
N VAL A 29 -34.87 26.76 -5.58
CA VAL A 29 -34.81 25.83 -4.43
C VAL A 29 -35.29 26.55 -3.18
N ARG A 30 -36.20 25.93 -2.43
CA ARG A 30 -36.64 26.40 -1.10
C ARG A 30 -35.96 25.54 -0.03
N ILE A 31 -35.24 26.20 0.87
CA ILE A 31 -34.60 25.54 2.01
C ILE A 31 -35.33 26.01 3.28
N THR A 32 -35.85 25.06 4.06
CA THR A 32 -36.52 25.33 5.32
C THR A 32 -35.67 24.77 6.46
N ILE A 33 -35.19 25.65 7.33
CA ILE A 33 -34.40 25.27 8.51
C ILE A 33 -35.27 25.54 9.75
N PRO A 34 -35.53 24.54 10.61
CA PRO A 34 -36.25 24.76 11.85
C PRO A 34 -35.37 25.49 12.89
N ASP A 35 -35.91 26.52 13.54
CA ASP A 35 -35.19 27.26 14.59
C ASP A 35 -35.16 26.46 15.90
N HIS A 36 -33.98 26.43 16.55
CA HIS A 36 -33.74 25.74 17.82
C HIS A 36 -34.45 26.44 19.00
N HIS A 37 -35.16 25.65 19.80
CA HIS A 37 -35.28 25.91 21.24
C HIS A 37 -34.68 24.75 22.02
N HIS A 38 -33.87 25.08 23.03
CA HIS A 38 -33.24 24.14 23.95
C HIS A 38 -34.26 23.17 24.56
N HIS A 39 -34.07 21.88 24.31
CA HIS A 39 -34.16 20.83 25.34
C HIS A 39 -33.56 19.52 24.82
N HIS A 40 -32.89 18.81 25.73
CA HIS A 40 -32.34 17.48 25.55
C HIS A 40 -33.37 16.51 24.98
N HIS A 41 -33.10 15.94 23.81
CA HIS A 41 -33.30 14.51 23.47
C HIS A 41 -32.84 14.27 22.02
N HIS A 42 -32.17 13.14 21.81
CA HIS A 42 -31.74 12.66 20.49
C HIS A 42 -32.93 12.48 19.54
N HIS A 43 -33.02 13.30 18.50
CA HIS A 43 -33.82 12.99 17.33
C HIS A 43 -33.05 13.31 16.05
N HIS A 44 -33.03 12.33 15.14
CA HIS A 44 -32.55 12.43 13.76
C HIS A 44 -33.11 13.68 13.07
N GLN A 45 -32.23 14.52 12.52
CA GLN A 45 -32.63 15.66 11.70
C GLN A 45 -32.54 15.29 10.22
N SER A 46 -33.68 15.32 9.52
CA SER A 46 -33.75 15.23 8.05
C SER A 46 -33.81 16.65 7.47
N ILE A 47 -32.86 16.99 6.59
CA ILE A 47 -32.94 18.21 5.78
C ILE A 47 -33.79 17.87 4.54
N CYS A 48 -34.93 18.56 4.38
CA CYS A 48 -35.80 18.39 3.21
C CYS A 48 -35.47 19.44 2.15
N PHE A 49 -35.11 19.00 0.95
CA PHE A 49 -35.00 19.85 -0.24
C PHE A 49 -36.23 19.63 -1.12
N GLU A 50 -36.91 20.71 -1.48
CA GLU A 50 -38.05 20.69 -2.39
C GLU A 50 -37.70 21.39 -3.70
N PHE A 51 -37.84 20.67 -4.82
CA PHE A 51 -37.66 21.21 -6.17
C PHE A 51 -39.02 21.35 -6.87
N LEU A 52 -39.25 22.49 -7.52
CA LEU A 52 -40.44 22.70 -8.36
C LEU A 52 -40.24 22.03 -9.73
N ARG A 53 -41.02 20.98 -10.02
CA ARG A 53 -41.31 20.54 -11.40
C ARG A 53 -42.79 20.80 -11.72
N PRO A 54 -43.17 21.00 -13.00
CA PRO A 54 -44.56 21.10 -13.40
C PRO A 54 -45.23 19.72 -13.22
N GLY A 55 -46.09 19.56 -12.21
CA GLY A 55 -46.86 18.32 -12.01
C GLY A 55 -47.08 17.82 -10.58
N GLY A 56 -46.47 18.44 -9.55
CA GLY A 56 -46.72 18.09 -8.14
C GLY A 56 -45.49 17.58 -7.38
N TRP A 57 -45.62 17.51 -6.05
CA TRP A 57 -44.55 17.22 -5.10
C TRP A 57 -44.19 15.73 -5.11
N ALA A 58 -42.91 15.42 -5.35
CA ALA A 58 -42.38 14.06 -5.22
C ALA A 58 -41.24 14.05 -4.18
N VAL A 59 -41.39 13.24 -3.13
CA VAL A 59 -40.34 12.97 -2.14
C VAL A 59 -39.42 11.90 -2.72
N LEU A 60 -38.28 12.32 -3.27
CA LEU A 60 -37.24 11.39 -3.74
C LEU A 60 -36.41 10.90 -2.53
N LYS A 61 -36.21 9.58 -2.46
CA LYS A 61 -35.36 8.89 -1.48
C LYS A 61 -33.92 9.42 -1.57
N PHE A 62 -33.58 10.41 -0.74
CA PHE A 62 -32.23 11.01 -0.66
C PHE A 62 -31.39 10.47 0.51
N VAL A 63 -31.94 9.55 1.32
CA VAL A 63 -31.30 9.06 2.55
C VAL A 63 -30.10 8.14 2.27
N GLU A 64 -30.07 7.47 1.12
CA GLU A 64 -28.98 6.55 0.75
C GLU A 64 -27.74 7.28 0.19
N GLU A 65 -27.93 8.31 -0.63
CA GLU A 65 -26.82 9.13 -1.14
C GLU A 65 -26.20 10.03 -0.06
N TYR A 66 -27.02 10.58 0.86
CA TYR A 66 -26.48 11.39 1.95
C TYR A 66 -25.73 10.57 3.00
N LYS A 67 -26.08 9.29 3.20
CA LYS A 67 -25.28 8.37 4.00
C LYS A 67 -23.89 8.16 3.40
N LYS A 68 -23.79 8.00 2.07
CA LYS A 68 -22.49 7.89 1.37
C LYS A 68 -21.65 9.16 1.50
N LEU A 69 -22.29 10.33 1.50
CA LEU A 69 -21.62 11.63 1.73
C LEU A 69 -21.26 11.89 3.20
N SER A 70 -21.87 11.19 4.16
CA SER A 70 -21.59 11.34 5.60
C SER A 70 -20.71 10.23 6.18
N MET A 71 -20.38 9.18 5.42
CA MET A 71 -19.35 8.23 5.83
C MET A 71 -18.01 8.84 5.44
N GLY A 72 -17.31 9.41 6.44
CA GLY A 72 -15.92 9.81 6.26
C GLY A 72 -15.02 8.63 5.89
N VAL A 73 -13.72 8.87 5.82
CA VAL A 73 -12.70 7.83 5.53
C VAL A 73 -12.74 6.67 6.54
N TYR A 74 -13.37 6.87 7.71
CA TYR A 74 -13.46 5.90 8.79
C TYR A 74 -14.84 5.25 8.96
N LEU A 75 -14.82 3.98 9.34
CA LEU A 75 -15.97 3.20 9.79
C LEU A 75 -16.48 3.68 11.16
N SER A 76 -17.69 3.24 11.53
CA SER A 76 -18.24 3.47 12.87
C SER A 76 -17.55 2.67 13.98
N ALA A 77 -16.87 1.59 13.62
CA ALA A 77 -16.05 0.75 14.48
C ALA A 77 -14.97 0.07 13.61
N PRO A 78 -13.78 -0.23 14.15
CA PRO A 78 -12.73 -0.85 13.38
C PRO A 78 -13.05 -2.31 13.07
N ARG A 79 -12.64 -2.78 11.89
CA ARG A 79 -12.58 -4.20 11.56
C ARG A 79 -11.29 -4.79 12.08
N THR A 80 -11.43 -5.67 13.06
CA THR A 80 -10.31 -6.21 13.85
C THR A 80 -9.98 -7.66 13.49
N GLU A 81 -10.68 -8.21 12.50
CA GLU A 81 -10.32 -9.49 11.91
C GLU A 81 -8.91 -9.39 11.32
N LYS A 82 -8.09 -10.40 11.62
CA LYS A 82 -6.71 -10.50 11.17
C LYS A 82 -6.59 -11.62 10.15
N TYR A 83 -5.86 -11.36 9.08
CA TYR A 83 -5.34 -12.39 8.19
C TYR A 83 -3.88 -12.60 8.53
N SER A 84 -3.54 -13.82 8.93
CA SER A 84 -2.25 -14.17 9.52
C SER A 84 -1.70 -15.44 8.87
N GLU A 85 -0.40 -15.46 8.62
CA GLU A 85 0.30 -16.58 8.00
C GLU A 85 1.69 -16.75 8.64
N ASP A 86 2.17 -17.98 8.77
CA ASP A 86 3.54 -18.30 9.14
C ASP A 86 4.14 -19.22 8.07
N GLY A 87 5.44 -19.08 7.82
CA GLY A 87 6.18 -20.01 6.97
C GLY A 87 7.64 -20.11 7.36
N GLU A 88 8.31 -21.16 6.90
CA GLU A 88 9.68 -21.48 7.30
C GLU A 88 10.46 -22.10 6.15
N SER A 89 11.77 -21.92 6.19
CA SER A 89 12.78 -22.60 5.37
C SER A 89 13.96 -22.98 6.27
N ASP A 90 14.98 -23.62 5.69
CA ASP A 90 16.19 -23.97 6.42
C ASP A 90 17.00 -22.77 6.94
N ARG A 91 16.78 -21.57 6.39
CA ARG A 91 17.59 -20.37 6.65
C ARG A 91 16.86 -19.31 7.48
N LEU A 92 15.54 -19.27 7.37
CA LEU A 92 14.70 -18.27 8.04
C LEU A 92 13.27 -18.78 8.21
N ARG A 93 12.54 -18.10 9.08
CA ARG A 93 11.09 -18.23 9.22
C ARG A 93 10.45 -16.85 9.21
N TYR A 94 9.20 -16.76 8.77
CA TYR A 94 8.43 -15.53 8.83
C TYR A 94 7.07 -15.76 9.49
N GLY A 95 6.51 -14.66 9.96
CA GLY A 95 5.09 -14.53 10.19
C GLY A 95 4.62 -13.20 9.68
N LEU A 96 3.37 -13.14 9.27
CA LEU A 96 2.75 -11.90 8.84
C LEU A 96 1.35 -11.78 9.43
N SER A 97 0.88 -10.55 9.54
CA SER A 97 -0.51 -10.27 9.85
C SER A 97 -0.95 -8.99 9.17
N SER A 98 -2.23 -8.95 8.74
CA SER A 98 -2.86 -7.76 8.18
C SER A 98 -4.26 -7.54 8.78
N MET A 99 -4.65 -6.28 8.93
CA MET A 99 -5.91 -5.86 9.54
C MET A 99 -6.42 -4.57 8.89
N GLN A 100 -7.71 -4.55 8.52
CA GLN A 100 -8.32 -3.38 7.87
C GLN A 100 -8.43 -2.17 8.82
N GLY A 101 -8.69 -2.39 10.10
CA GLY A 101 -8.78 -1.31 11.08
C GLY A 101 -9.97 -0.39 10.80
N TRP A 102 -9.73 0.92 10.89
CA TRP A 102 -10.81 1.92 10.79
C TRP A 102 -11.18 2.31 9.36
N ARG A 103 -10.35 2.02 8.35
CA ARG A 103 -10.61 2.39 6.96
C ARG A 103 -11.81 1.64 6.38
N THR A 104 -12.47 2.22 5.38
CA THR A 104 -13.64 1.62 4.71
C THR A 104 -13.26 0.47 3.77
N SER A 105 -12.06 0.52 3.20
CA SER A 105 -11.41 -0.52 2.38
C SER A 105 -10.15 -1.05 3.07
N MET A 106 -9.73 -2.26 2.69
CA MET A 106 -8.38 -2.79 2.90
C MET A 106 -7.64 -2.65 1.58
N GLU A 107 -6.68 -1.74 1.50
CA GLU A 107 -5.90 -1.44 0.29
C GLU A 107 -4.49 -2.02 0.33
N ASP A 108 -4.00 -2.47 1.49
CA ASP A 108 -2.72 -3.17 1.58
C ASP A 108 -2.75 -4.55 0.91
N ALA A 109 -1.59 -4.96 0.41
CA ALA A 109 -1.28 -6.31 0.00
C ALA A 109 0.14 -6.70 0.46
N HIS A 110 0.47 -7.99 0.37
CA HIS A 110 1.80 -8.48 0.70
C HIS A 110 2.20 -9.67 -0.17
N ALA A 111 3.50 -9.96 -0.19
CA ALA A 111 4.08 -11.16 -0.77
C ALA A 111 5.12 -11.73 0.22
N ALA A 112 5.06 -13.02 0.51
CA ALA A 112 5.99 -13.68 1.42
C ALA A 112 6.38 -15.05 0.86
N PHE A 113 7.62 -15.17 0.39
CA PHE A 113 8.17 -16.38 -0.21
C PHE A 113 9.49 -16.73 0.47
N THR A 114 9.51 -17.82 1.23
CA THR A 114 10.74 -18.31 1.86
C THR A 114 11.70 -18.92 0.85
N ASN A 115 11.15 -19.54 -0.21
CA ASN A 115 11.90 -20.10 -1.34
C ASN A 115 11.29 -19.60 -2.64
N LEU A 116 11.69 -18.41 -3.08
CA LEU A 116 11.31 -17.88 -4.39
C LEU A 116 12.05 -18.63 -5.50
N ASP A 117 13.31 -18.99 -5.24
CA ASP A 117 14.09 -19.97 -5.99
C ASP A 117 14.91 -20.84 -5.00
N VAL A 118 15.97 -21.51 -5.49
CA VAL A 118 16.84 -22.38 -4.68
C VAL A 118 17.56 -21.65 -3.53
N SER A 119 17.79 -20.34 -3.67
CA SER A 119 18.67 -19.54 -2.80
C SER A 119 18.10 -18.20 -2.36
N THR A 120 16.96 -17.81 -2.92
CA THR A 120 16.35 -16.48 -2.77
C THR A 120 15.05 -16.56 -1.98
N SER A 121 14.93 -15.76 -0.94
CA SER A 121 13.66 -15.45 -0.25
C SER A 121 13.23 -14.03 -0.62
N PHE A 122 11.92 -13.79 -0.67
CA PHE A 122 11.34 -12.51 -1.04
C PHE A 122 10.19 -12.15 -0.11
N PHE A 123 10.21 -10.93 0.42
CA PHE A 123 9.15 -10.37 1.25
C PHE A 123 8.81 -8.97 0.77
N GLY A 124 7.53 -8.65 0.62
CA GLY A 124 7.08 -7.34 0.18
C GLY A 124 5.80 -6.90 0.89
N VAL A 125 5.77 -5.66 1.34
CA VAL A 125 4.57 -4.97 1.83
C VAL A 125 4.22 -3.85 0.85
N TYR A 126 2.95 -3.80 0.47
CA TYR A 126 2.42 -2.88 -0.52
C TYR A 126 1.23 -2.16 0.09
N ASP A 127 1.40 -0.89 0.45
CA ASP A 127 0.32 -0.04 0.96
C ASP A 127 -0.38 0.62 -0.24
N GLY A 128 -1.65 0.31 -0.45
CA GLY A 128 -2.42 0.81 -1.59
C GLY A 128 -3.13 2.12 -1.27
N HIS A 129 -3.26 3.00 -2.27
CA HIS A 129 -4.04 4.23 -2.12
C HIS A 129 -4.87 4.54 -3.36
N GLY A 130 -6.11 4.96 -3.11
CA GLY A 130 -7.07 5.25 -4.18
C GLY A 130 -7.64 3.99 -4.85
N GLY A 131 -7.34 2.82 -4.28
CA GLY A 131 -7.65 1.51 -4.82
C GLY A 131 -6.68 0.45 -4.32
N GLU A 132 -7.11 -0.81 -4.29
CA GLU A 132 -6.30 -1.97 -3.85
C GLU A 132 -5.66 -2.72 -5.04
N GLU A 133 -6.02 -2.35 -6.27
CA GLU A 133 -5.65 -3.11 -7.46
C GLU A 133 -4.17 -3.05 -7.76
N VAL A 134 -3.52 -1.91 -7.46
CA VAL A 134 -2.09 -1.71 -7.70
C VAL A 134 -1.26 -2.46 -6.66
N SER A 135 -1.63 -2.40 -5.38
CA SER A 135 -0.94 -3.17 -4.32
C SER A 135 -1.05 -4.68 -4.57
N LYS A 136 -2.25 -5.17 -4.95
CA LYS A 136 -2.47 -6.57 -5.35
C LYS A 136 -1.68 -6.96 -6.60
N PHE A 137 -1.59 -6.06 -7.59
CA PHE A 137 -0.79 -6.29 -8.79
C PHE A 137 0.70 -6.43 -8.44
N CYS A 138 1.23 -5.54 -7.58
CA CYS A 138 2.61 -5.61 -7.11
C CYS A 138 2.89 -6.92 -6.35
N ALA A 139 2.00 -7.30 -5.42
CA ALA A 139 2.10 -8.56 -4.69
C ALA A 139 2.16 -9.77 -5.62
N LYS A 140 1.38 -9.76 -6.71
CA LYS A 140 1.31 -10.85 -7.67
C LYS A 140 2.50 -10.93 -8.62
N PHE A 141 3.04 -9.80 -9.10
CA PHE A 141 3.98 -9.81 -10.24
C PHE A 141 5.39 -9.29 -9.95
N LEU A 142 5.64 -8.50 -8.90
CA LEU A 142 6.94 -7.84 -8.73
C LEU A 142 8.08 -8.84 -8.59
N HIS A 143 7.92 -9.84 -7.71
CA HIS A 143 8.90 -10.91 -7.51
C HIS A 143 9.17 -11.73 -8.78
N ARG A 144 8.17 -11.92 -9.63
CA ARG A 144 8.30 -12.65 -10.91
C ARG A 144 9.14 -11.85 -11.91
N GLN A 145 8.84 -10.56 -12.06
CA GLN A 145 9.61 -9.69 -12.95
C GLN A 145 11.06 -9.52 -12.50
N MET A 146 11.33 -9.57 -11.20
CA MET A 146 12.69 -9.63 -10.68
C MET A 146 13.42 -10.90 -11.16
N LEU A 147 12.80 -12.08 -11.03
CA LEU A 147 13.41 -13.35 -11.45
C LEU A 147 13.63 -13.45 -12.97
N GLU A 148 12.72 -12.89 -13.76
CA GLU A 148 12.77 -12.92 -15.23
C GLU A 148 13.80 -11.94 -15.81
N ASP A 149 14.25 -10.95 -15.05
CA ASP A 149 15.20 -9.93 -15.54
C ASP A 149 16.61 -10.51 -15.75
N GLU A 150 17.23 -10.15 -16.88
CA GLU A 150 18.58 -10.60 -17.24
C GLU A 150 19.64 -10.25 -16.19
N SER A 151 19.46 -9.13 -15.47
CA SER A 151 20.41 -8.71 -14.43
C SER A 151 20.35 -9.65 -13.23
N PHE A 152 19.19 -10.24 -12.93
CA PHE A 152 19.06 -11.26 -11.88
C PHE A 152 19.86 -12.51 -12.25
N LEU A 153 19.72 -12.96 -13.50
CA LEU A 153 20.46 -14.10 -14.04
C LEU A 153 21.98 -13.84 -14.07
N ALA A 154 22.38 -12.58 -14.21
CA ALA A 154 23.77 -12.14 -14.14
C ALA A 154 24.29 -11.93 -12.70
N GLY A 155 23.45 -12.10 -11.67
CA GLY A 155 23.81 -11.90 -10.26
C GLY A 155 23.79 -10.44 -9.78
N ASP A 156 23.27 -9.51 -10.59
CA ASP A 156 23.03 -8.11 -10.21
C ASP A 156 21.59 -7.93 -9.71
N LEU A 157 21.40 -8.30 -8.43
CA LEU A 157 20.11 -8.23 -7.76
C LEU A 157 19.59 -6.79 -7.66
N GLY A 158 20.47 -5.81 -7.44
CA GLY A 158 20.08 -4.41 -7.28
C GLY A 158 19.49 -3.83 -8.56
N THR A 159 20.13 -4.09 -9.71
CA THR A 159 19.60 -3.65 -11.00
C THR A 159 18.30 -4.38 -11.34
N SER A 160 18.21 -5.70 -11.09
CA SER A 160 16.98 -6.47 -11.36
C SER A 160 15.79 -5.93 -10.55
N VAL A 161 15.94 -5.72 -9.25
CA VAL A 161 14.87 -5.20 -8.39
C VAL A 161 14.45 -3.80 -8.84
N ARG A 162 15.39 -2.91 -9.13
CA ARG A 162 15.08 -1.57 -9.65
C ARG A 162 14.26 -1.64 -10.95
N LYS A 163 14.69 -2.49 -11.90
CA LYS A 163 13.97 -2.70 -13.16
C LYS A 163 12.58 -3.28 -12.93
N ALA A 164 12.41 -4.22 -11.99
CA ALA A 164 11.12 -4.80 -11.66
C ALA A 164 10.12 -3.74 -11.18
N PHE A 165 10.54 -2.80 -10.32
CA PHE A 165 9.69 -1.69 -9.87
C PHE A 165 9.22 -0.82 -11.04
N LEU A 166 10.14 -0.36 -11.89
CA LEU A 166 9.80 0.44 -13.07
C LEU A 166 8.97 -0.34 -14.10
N ARG A 167 9.19 -1.66 -14.18
CA ARG A 167 8.46 -2.56 -15.07
C ARG A 167 7.00 -2.72 -14.66
N MET A 168 6.67 -2.68 -13.37
CA MET A 168 5.27 -2.72 -12.90
C MET A 168 4.44 -1.60 -13.53
N ASP A 169 4.92 -0.35 -13.52
CA ASP A 169 4.24 0.79 -14.16
C ASP A 169 4.01 0.53 -15.66
N GLN A 170 5.03 0.04 -16.35
CA GLN A 170 4.95 -0.26 -17.78
C GLN A 170 3.92 -1.37 -18.08
N MET A 171 3.90 -2.43 -17.26
CA MET A 171 2.95 -3.53 -17.42
C MET A 171 1.51 -3.04 -17.25
N MET A 172 1.25 -2.22 -16.23
CA MET A 172 -0.08 -1.69 -15.93
C MET A 172 -0.62 -0.75 -17.02
N CYS A 173 0.25 -0.07 -17.77
CA CYS A 173 -0.16 0.75 -18.91
C CYS A 173 -0.63 -0.06 -20.12
N GLY A 174 -0.25 -1.34 -20.22
CA GLY A 174 -0.60 -2.21 -21.34
C GLY A 174 -2.02 -2.78 -21.23
N LYS A 175 -2.55 -3.30 -22.35
CA LYS A 175 -3.88 -3.94 -22.40
C LYS A 175 -4.02 -5.11 -21.42
N ASN A 176 -2.98 -5.92 -21.26
CA ASN A 176 -2.98 -7.04 -20.31
C ASN A 176 -2.96 -6.53 -18.86
N GLY A 177 -2.18 -5.48 -18.57
CA GLY A 177 -2.21 -4.81 -17.27
C GLY A 177 -3.59 -4.27 -16.94
N GLN A 178 -4.24 -3.58 -17.88
CA GLN A 178 -5.60 -3.07 -17.69
C GLN A 178 -6.62 -4.19 -17.40
N LYS A 179 -6.56 -5.31 -18.14
CA LYS A 179 -7.43 -6.47 -17.89
C LYS A 179 -7.18 -7.08 -16.52
N GLU A 180 -5.93 -7.21 -16.13
CA GLU A 180 -5.51 -7.79 -14.86
C GLU A 180 -5.93 -6.92 -13.67
N LEU A 181 -5.68 -5.60 -13.72
CA LEU A 181 -6.17 -4.65 -12.72
C LEU A 181 -7.69 -4.73 -12.56
N ALA A 182 -8.42 -4.81 -13.68
CA ALA A 182 -9.88 -4.97 -13.64
C ALA A 182 -10.32 -6.33 -13.06
N ALA A 183 -9.54 -7.39 -13.25
CA ALA A 183 -9.80 -8.70 -12.65
C ALA A 183 -9.56 -8.69 -11.13
N LEU A 184 -8.47 -8.04 -10.68
CA LEU A 184 -8.14 -7.87 -9.26
C LEU A 184 -9.22 -7.08 -8.51
N LEU A 185 -9.84 -6.09 -9.15
CA LEU A 185 -11.01 -5.38 -8.62
C LEU A 185 -12.28 -6.26 -8.54
N ARG A 186 -12.54 -7.06 -9.59
CA ARG A 186 -13.75 -7.91 -9.67
C ARG A 186 -13.73 -9.11 -8.73
N GLY A 187 -12.54 -9.58 -8.30
CA GLY A 187 -12.42 -10.65 -7.31
C GLY A 187 -13.18 -10.40 -5.98
N LYS A 188 -13.61 -9.17 -5.73
CA LYS A 188 -14.51 -8.79 -4.62
C LYS A 188 -15.97 -9.23 -4.81
N GLU A 189 -16.49 -9.40 -6.03
CA GLU A 189 -17.93 -9.65 -6.24
C GLU A 189 -18.33 -11.11 -6.01
N ASP A 190 -17.50 -12.08 -6.39
CA ASP A 190 -17.83 -13.52 -6.25
C ASP A 190 -17.73 -14.03 -4.80
N GLN A 191 -16.93 -13.39 -3.94
CA GLN A 191 -16.82 -13.76 -2.51
C GLN A 191 -18.09 -13.45 -1.69
N SER A 192 -19.01 -12.64 -2.22
CA SER A 192 -20.30 -12.35 -1.58
C SER A 192 -21.35 -13.46 -1.76
N ARG A 193 -21.04 -14.51 -2.54
CA ARG A 193 -21.93 -15.65 -2.84
C ARG A 193 -21.38 -17.00 -2.37
N GLY A 194 -20.95 -17.08 -1.11
CA GLY A 194 -20.99 -18.33 -0.33
C GLY A 194 -19.81 -19.30 -0.46
N ILE A 195 -19.39 -19.76 0.72
CA ILE A 195 -18.49 -20.88 1.05
C ILE A 195 -17.01 -20.61 0.70
N GLY A 196 -16.21 -20.49 1.77
CA GLY A 196 -14.80 -20.10 1.70
C GLY A 196 -13.93 -21.11 0.97
N GLU A 197 -13.08 -20.58 0.10
CA GLU A 197 -11.84 -21.22 -0.34
C GLU A 197 -10.90 -20.17 -0.94
N SER A 198 -9.64 -20.22 -0.50
CA SER A 198 -8.43 -19.76 -1.21
C SER A 198 -8.33 -18.29 -1.65
N MET A 199 -7.87 -17.42 -0.75
CA MET A 199 -6.98 -16.33 -1.13
C MET A 199 -5.55 -16.80 -0.83
N LEU A 200 -5.05 -17.66 -1.71
CA LEU A 200 -3.70 -18.22 -1.72
C LEU A 200 -2.95 -17.70 -2.94
N THR A 201 -1.68 -17.33 -2.75
CA THR A 201 -0.61 -17.90 -3.56
C THR A 201 0.51 -18.36 -2.64
N THR A 202 0.25 -19.45 -1.91
CA THR A 202 1.30 -20.35 -1.41
C THR A 202 1.32 -21.58 -2.32
N GLY A 203 2.40 -21.76 -3.07
CA GLY A 203 2.79 -23.05 -3.70
C GLY A 203 2.09 -23.49 -5.00
N GLU A 204 2.92 -23.91 -5.97
CA GLU A 204 2.63 -24.62 -7.23
C GLU A 204 1.99 -23.82 -8.38
N ASP A 205 2.83 -23.09 -9.11
CA ASP A 205 2.52 -22.52 -10.42
C ASP A 205 2.62 -23.58 -11.53
N THR A 206 1.49 -23.96 -12.11
CA THR A 206 1.42 -24.78 -13.32
C THR A 206 1.80 -23.95 -14.55
N GLY A 207 3.09 -23.63 -14.70
CA GLY A 207 3.79 -23.38 -15.96
C GLY A 207 3.02 -22.70 -17.10
N GLN A 208 2.19 -21.69 -16.81
CA GLN A 208 1.56 -20.87 -17.84
C GLN A 208 2.48 -19.69 -18.06
N THR A 209 3.19 -19.71 -19.19
CA THR A 209 4.05 -18.61 -19.61
C THR A 209 3.18 -17.37 -19.81
N ASP A 210 3.16 -16.49 -18.80
CA ASP A 210 2.48 -15.20 -18.87
C ASP A 210 3.15 -14.38 -19.96
N CYS A 211 2.56 -14.37 -21.16
CA CYS A 211 3.10 -13.68 -22.32
C CYS A 211 2.88 -12.17 -22.18
N TRP A 212 3.69 -11.50 -21.37
CA TRP A 212 3.77 -10.04 -21.23
C TRP A 212 4.49 -9.36 -22.41
N SER A 213 4.54 -10.02 -23.56
CA SER A 213 5.19 -9.51 -24.77
C SER A 213 4.59 -8.16 -25.18
N SER A 214 5.45 -7.30 -25.71
CA SER A 214 5.22 -5.89 -26.04
C SER A 214 4.00 -5.69 -26.96
N GLU A 215 2.81 -5.66 -26.40
CA GLU A 215 1.61 -5.39 -27.17
C GLU A 215 1.46 -3.87 -27.36
N GLU A 216 2.01 -3.39 -28.49
CA GLU A 216 1.52 -2.20 -29.17
C GLU A 216 0.06 -2.40 -29.55
N GLY A 217 -0.82 -2.11 -28.60
CA GLY A 217 -2.24 -1.91 -28.87
C GLY A 217 -2.48 -0.50 -29.40
N THR A 218 -3.39 -0.37 -30.36
CA THR A 218 -4.10 0.87 -30.74
C THR A 218 -4.20 1.85 -29.56
N PRO A 219 -3.92 3.16 -29.73
CA PRO A 219 -3.91 4.11 -28.61
C PRO A 219 -5.27 4.09 -27.92
N SER A 220 -5.37 3.38 -26.81
CA SER A 220 -6.41 3.63 -25.83
C SER A 220 -6.02 4.91 -25.11
N ASP A 221 -6.99 5.77 -24.79
CA ASP A 221 -6.79 6.92 -23.89
C ASP A 221 -6.44 6.51 -22.44
N TYR A 222 -6.15 5.22 -22.22
CA TYR A 222 -5.72 4.66 -20.96
C TYR A 222 -4.22 4.89 -20.78
N HIS A 223 -3.89 5.72 -19.79
CA HIS A 223 -2.51 6.05 -19.42
C HIS A 223 -2.01 5.24 -18.21
N GLY A 224 -2.79 4.25 -17.77
CA GLY A 224 -2.54 3.45 -16.56
C GLY A 224 -3.47 3.81 -15.40
N PRO A 225 -3.32 3.16 -14.23
CA PRO A 225 -4.20 3.37 -13.08
C PRO A 225 -4.00 4.75 -12.43
N SER A 226 -5.09 5.31 -11.91
CA SER A 226 -5.08 6.49 -11.04
C SER A 226 -4.77 6.13 -9.58
N ALA A 227 -5.04 4.90 -9.17
CA ALA A 227 -4.58 4.36 -7.89
C ALA A 227 -3.07 4.11 -7.93
N GLY A 228 -2.47 3.99 -6.75
CA GLY A 228 -1.07 3.67 -6.58
C GLY A 228 -0.84 2.75 -5.40
N SER A 229 0.42 2.37 -5.22
CA SER A 229 0.84 1.65 -4.05
C SER A 229 2.31 1.95 -3.72
N THR A 230 2.61 2.04 -2.43
CA THR A 230 3.98 1.92 -1.96
C THR A 230 4.50 0.51 -2.20
N ALA A 231 5.82 0.35 -2.22
CA ALA A 231 6.43 -0.97 -2.26
C ALA A 231 7.71 -0.96 -1.42
N CYS A 232 7.68 -1.72 -0.33
CA CYS A 232 8.84 -2.00 0.51
C CYS A 232 9.15 -3.50 0.44
N VAL A 233 10.27 -3.85 -0.16
CA VAL A 233 10.64 -5.22 -0.50
C VAL A 233 11.99 -5.56 0.11
N ALA A 234 12.08 -6.73 0.75
CA ALA A 234 13.31 -7.36 1.19
C ALA A 234 13.55 -8.65 0.40
N VAL A 235 14.72 -8.72 -0.23
CA VAL A 235 15.19 -9.91 -0.95
C VAL A 235 16.42 -10.44 -0.22
N ILE A 236 16.38 -11.71 0.15
CA ILE A 236 17.49 -12.37 0.83
C ILE A 236 18.01 -13.44 -0.12
N GLN A 237 19.20 -13.22 -0.68
CA GLN A 237 19.87 -14.20 -1.52
C GLN A 237 21.16 -14.63 -0.84
N ASN A 238 21.22 -15.90 -0.42
CA ASN A 238 22.30 -16.39 0.44
C ASN A 238 22.39 -15.59 1.75
N ASN A 239 23.52 -14.94 2.02
CA ASN A 239 23.67 -14.04 3.17
C ASN A 239 23.53 -12.57 2.81
N GLN A 240 23.17 -12.24 1.57
CA GLN A 240 22.95 -10.86 1.16
C GLN A 240 21.49 -10.50 1.36
N LEU A 241 21.24 -9.51 2.21
CA LEU A 241 19.98 -8.81 2.32
C LEU A 241 20.00 -7.60 1.39
N LEU A 242 19.04 -7.51 0.49
CA LEU A 242 18.75 -6.30 -0.29
C LEU A 242 17.37 -5.78 0.09
N VAL A 243 17.27 -4.50 0.42
CA VAL A 243 16.01 -3.82 0.68
C VAL A 243 15.81 -2.74 -0.37
N ALA A 244 14.65 -2.75 -1.02
CA ALA A 244 14.22 -1.75 -1.99
C ALA A 244 12.93 -1.09 -1.50
N ASN A 245 12.90 0.25 -1.46
CA ASN A 245 11.73 0.99 -1.01
C ASN A 245 11.34 2.12 -1.97
N ALA A 246 10.06 2.19 -2.31
CA ALA A 246 9.43 3.31 -3.00
C ALA A 246 8.10 3.63 -2.29
N GLY A 247 8.10 4.69 -1.47
CA GLY A 247 6.97 5.06 -0.61
C GLY A 247 7.38 5.22 0.85
N ASP A 248 6.41 5.18 1.75
CA ASP A 248 6.55 5.39 3.20
C ASP A 248 6.24 4.14 4.05
N SER A 249 5.99 3.00 3.42
CA SER A 249 6.29 1.71 4.05
C SER A 249 7.77 1.65 4.43
N ARG A 250 8.11 0.88 5.47
CA ARG A 250 9.47 0.81 6.00
C ARG A 250 9.91 -0.60 6.35
N CYS A 251 11.19 -0.87 6.14
CA CYS A 251 11.90 -2.07 6.57
C CYS A 251 12.95 -1.72 7.63
N VAL A 252 12.92 -2.44 8.75
CA VAL A 252 13.80 -2.25 9.90
C VAL A 252 14.42 -3.59 10.29
N MET A 253 15.74 -3.62 10.48
CA MET A 253 16.48 -4.78 10.97
C MET A 253 16.80 -4.62 12.46
N SER A 254 16.56 -5.67 13.25
CA SER A 254 17.12 -5.77 14.60
C SER A 254 18.50 -6.40 14.53
N ARG A 255 19.50 -5.70 15.05
CA ARG A 255 20.86 -6.24 15.23
C ARG A 255 21.34 -5.97 16.64
N LYS A 256 21.64 -7.03 17.39
CA LYS A 256 21.98 -6.96 18.83
C LYS A 256 20.97 -6.14 19.65
N GLY A 257 19.68 -6.20 19.31
CA GLY A 257 18.59 -5.45 19.93
C GLY A 257 18.51 -3.97 19.58
N GLN A 258 19.28 -3.49 18.59
CA GLN A 258 19.19 -2.13 18.09
C GLN A 258 18.53 -2.12 16.71
N ALA A 259 17.67 -1.13 16.47
CA ALA A 259 17.02 -0.93 15.19
C ALA A 259 17.97 -0.28 14.17
N TYR A 260 18.01 -0.85 12.98
CA TYR A 260 18.70 -0.33 11.81
C TYR A 260 17.67 -0.16 10.69
N ASP A 261 17.37 1.09 10.33
CA ASP A 261 16.48 1.38 9.22
C ASP A 261 17.14 0.96 7.91
N MET A 262 16.56 -0.07 7.27
CA MET A 262 17.02 -0.61 5.99
C MET A 262 16.38 0.09 4.79
N SER A 263 15.45 1.00 5.04
CA SER A 263 14.82 1.87 4.05
C SER A 263 14.65 3.29 4.60
N LYS A 264 14.43 4.24 3.69
CA LYS A 264 14.00 5.60 4.03
C LYS A 264 12.62 5.84 3.47
N ASP A 265 11.76 6.48 4.25
CA ASP A 265 10.42 6.84 3.82
C ASP A 265 10.48 7.99 2.81
N HIS A 266 9.61 7.95 1.81
CA HIS A 266 9.57 8.91 0.73
C HIS A 266 8.35 9.83 0.87
N LYS A 267 8.57 10.96 1.55
CA LYS A 267 7.55 12.00 1.74
C LYS A 267 7.88 13.25 0.89
N PRO A 268 6.88 13.98 0.38
CA PRO A 268 7.09 15.12 -0.54
C PRO A 268 7.94 16.28 0.02
N ASP A 269 8.00 16.46 1.33
CA ASP A 269 8.78 17.55 1.95
C ASP A 269 10.28 17.22 2.12
N ILE A 270 10.70 15.97 1.87
CA ILE A 270 12.12 15.60 1.89
C ILE A 270 12.87 16.34 0.77
N VAL A 271 14.05 16.86 1.08
CA VAL A 271 14.80 17.79 0.22
C VAL A 271 15.00 17.25 -1.19
N ASP A 272 15.48 16.01 -1.33
CA ASP A 272 15.75 15.41 -2.64
C ASP A 272 14.46 15.09 -3.42
N GLU A 273 13.42 14.62 -2.72
CA GLU A 273 12.11 14.33 -3.28
C GLU A 273 11.43 15.60 -3.79
N LYS A 274 11.40 16.65 -2.95
CA LYS A 274 10.87 17.97 -3.28
C LYS A 274 11.59 18.58 -4.48
N ARG A 275 12.92 18.45 -4.55
CA ARG A 275 13.69 18.91 -5.70
C ARG A 275 13.26 18.17 -6.97
N ARG A 276 13.16 16.84 -6.96
CA ARG A 276 12.67 16.07 -8.11
C ARG A 276 11.27 16.52 -8.54
N ILE A 277 10.35 16.68 -7.59
CA ILE A 277 8.98 17.15 -7.85
C ILE A 277 8.97 18.51 -8.56
N LEU A 278 9.75 19.47 -8.06
CA LEU A 278 9.85 20.82 -8.63
C LEU A 278 10.52 20.81 -10.02
N ASP A 279 11.62 20.07 -10.17
CA ASP A 279 12.34 19.93 -11.45
C ASP A 279 11.46 19.26 -12.53
N ALA A 280 10.54 18.40 -12.11
CA ALA A 280 9.56 17.75 -12.98
C ALA A 280 8.35 18.64 -13.34
N GLY A 281 8.28 19.85 -12.79
CA GLY A 281 7.20 20.83 -13.03
C GLY A 281 6.01 20.73 -12.07
N GLY A 282 6.10 19.88 -11.03
CA GLY A 282 5.12 19.80 -9.96
C GLY A 282 5.38 20.82 -8.84
N TYR A 283 4.58 20.75 -7.78
CA TYR A 283 4.77 21.54 -6.57
C TYR A 283 4.43 20.73 -5.32
N VAL A 284 4.89 21.18 -4.15
CA VAL A 284 4.54 20.59 -2.85
C VAL A 284 3.75 21.61 -2.03
N GLN A 285 2.55 21.23 -1.61
CA GLN A 285 1.66 22.07 -0.83
C GLN A 285 1.10 21.27 0.34
N TYR A 286 1.29 21.74 1.57
CA TYR A 286 0.89 21.06 2.81
C TYR A 286 1.37 19.59 2.88
N GLY A 287 2.63 19.35 2.50
CA GLY A 287 3.22 18.01 2.45
C GLY A 287 2.65 17.08 1.37
N ARG A 288 1.94 17.63 0.38
CA ARG A 288 1.34 16.87 -0.71
C ARG A 288 1.85 17.31 -2.08
N VAL A 289 2.19 16.35 -2.92
CA VAL A 289 2.49 16.52 -4.35
C VAL A 289 1.26 17.07 -5.05
N ASN A 290 1.44 18.21 -5.71
CA ASN A 290 0.40 18.98 -6.38
C ASN A 290 -0.84 19.23 -5.49
N GLY A 291 -0.65 19.28 -4.15
CA GLY A 291 -1.73 19.42 -3.18
C GLY A 291 -2.64 18.19 -3.00
N SER A 292 -2.32 17.07 -3.66
CA SER A 292 -3.17 15.86 -3.69
C SER A 292 -2.54 14.69 -2.92
N LEU A 293 -1.40 14.18 -3.37
CA LEU A 293 -0.81 12.93 -2.86
C LEU A 293 0.24 13.20 -1.77
N ASN A 294 0.15 12.53 -0.63
CA ASN A 294 1.10 12.64 0.50
C ASN A 294 2.35 11.75 0.37
N LEU A 295 2.53 11.11 -0.79
CA LEU A 295 3.66 10.25 -1.14
C LEU A 295 4.47 10.90 -2.26
N SER A 296 5.79 10.76 -2.23
CA SER A 296 6.65 11.19 -3.35
C SER A 296 7.06 10.03 -4.25
N ARG A 297 6.99 8.78 -3.79
CA ARG A 297 7.28 7.60 -4.61
C ARG A 297 6.19 6.55 -4.43
N ALA A 298 5.84 5.90 -5.53
CA ALA A 298 4.82 4.85 -5.58
C ALA A 298 4.90 4.14 -6.94
N ILE A 299 4.46 2.89 -7.00
CA ILE A 299 4.09 2.18 -8.22
C ILE A 299 2.62 2.55 -8.54
N GLY A 300 2.26 2.72 -9.82
CA GLY A 300 0.95 3.28 -10.22
C GLY A 300 0.96 4.81 -10.28
N ASP A 301 -0.12 5.47 -9.88
CA ASP A 301 -0.27 6.95 -9.92
C ASP A 301 0.09 7.54 -11.29
N MET A 302 -0.35 6.90 -12.37
CA MET A 302 0.22 7.18 -13.69
C MET A 302 -0.07 8.60 -14.18
N GLU A 303 -1.11 9.26 -13.68
CA GLU A 303 -1.39 10.68 -13.93
C GLU A 303 -0.23 11.60 -13.54
N MET A 304 0.55 11.22 -12.52
CA MET A 304 1.72 11.98 -12.03
C MET A 304 3.03 11.63 -12.76
N LYS A 305 2.96 10.75 -13.76
CA LYS A 305 4.10 10.16 -14.50
C LYS A 305 4.06 10.41 -16.01
N GLN A 306 3.35 11.46 -16.44
CA GLN A 306 3.10 11.73 -17.86
C GLN A 306 4.11 12.68 -18.53
N ASN A 307 5.20 13.08 -17.85
CA ASN A 307 6.18 13.98 -18.44
C ASN A 307 7.08 13.22 -19.43
N LYS A 308 6.74 13.29 -20.72
CA LYS A 308 7.44 12.61 -21.82
C LYS A 308 8.89 13.07 -22.03
N SER A 309 9.29 14.21 -21.46
CA SER A 309 10.65 14.74 -21.59
C SER A 309 11.59 14.23 -20.48
N LEU A 310 11.05 13.53 -19.49
CA LEU A 310 11.79 13.02 -18.35
C LEU A 310 11.76 11.49 -18.35
N PRO A 311 12.84 10.84 -17.89
CA PRO A 311 12.83 9.40 -17.67
C PRO A 311 11.94 9.06 -16.45
N ALA A 312 11.64 7.77 -16.26
CA ALA A 312 10.69 7.30 -15.24
C ALA A 312 11.10 7.68 -13.80
N GLU A 313 12.41 7.72 -13.53
CA GLU A 313 13.01 8.03 -12.24
C GLU A 313 12.89 9.52 -11.88
N LYS A 314 12.62 10.37 -12.87
CA LYS A 314 12.55 11.84 -12.71
C LYS A 314 11.14 12.41 -12.83
N GLN A 315 10.12 11.55 -12.82
CA GLN A 315 8.73 11.98 -12.78
C GLN A 315 8.39 12.66 -11.43
N ILE A 316 7.24 13.36 -11.38
CA ILE A 316 6.79 14.05 -10.16
C ILE A 316 6.65 13.04 -9.01
N VAL A 317 5.93 11.94 -9.28
CA VAL A 317 5.93 10.70 -8.47
C VAL A 317 6.70 9.66 -9.27
N THR A 318 7.57 8.88 -8.63
CA THR A 318 8.34 7.83 -9.34
C THR A 318 8.22 6.48 -8.65
N ALA A 319 8.27 5.41 -9.44
CA ALA A 319 8.40 4.04 -8.94
C ALA A 319 9.86 3.66 -8.65
N ASP A 320 10.83 4.53 -8.94
CA ASP A 320 12.25 4.23 -8.73
C ASP A 320 12.59 4.04 -7.23
N PRO A 321 13.02 2.84 -6.81
CA PRO A 321 13.29 2.58 -5.41
C PRO A 321 14.67 3.08 -4.97
N ASP A 322 14.75 3.48 -3.71
CA ASP A 322 16.02 3.49 -2.98
C ASP A 322 16.39 2.04 -2.62
N ILE A 323 17.67 1.68 -2.79
CA ILE A 323 18.17 0.32 -2.57
C ILE A 323 19.30 0.35 -1.55
N VAL A 324 19.19 -0.51 -0.54
CA VAL A 324 20.22 -0.74 0.49
C VAL A 324 20.57 -2.22 0.50
N THR A 325 21.87 -2.52 0.56
CA THR A 325 22.38 -3.90 0.67
C THR A 325 23.11 -4.08 1.99
N HIS A 326 22.95 -5.24 2.62
CA HIS A 326 23.60 -5.63 3.87
C HIS A 326 24.02 -7.09 3.82
N GLU A 327 25.19 -7.39 4.37
CA GLU A 327 25.66 -8.77 4.53
C GLU A 327 25.24 -9.27 5.92
N LEU A 328 24.38 -10.28 5.94
CA LEU A 328 23.84 -10.87 7.16
C LEU A 328 24.93 -11.54 7.98
N THR A 329 24.90 -11.26 9.28
CA THR A 329 25.82 -11.74 10.31
C THR A 329 25.04 -12.30 11.50
N GLU A 330 25.68 -13.11 12.35
CA GLU A 330 25.03 -13.73 13.52
C GLU A 330 24.44 -12.72 14.52
N ASP A 331 24.84 -11.45 14.39
CA ASP A 331 24.31 -10.35 15.18
C ASP A 331 22.92 -9.90 14.73
N ASP A 332 22.53 -10.22 13.48
CA ASP A 332 21.27 -9.82 12.87
C ASP A 332 20.17 -10.81 13.27
N GLU A 333 19.15 -10.32 13.98
CA GLU A 333 18.17 -11.16 14.68
C GLU A 333 16.90 -11.37 13.84
N PHE A 334 16.34 -10.30 13.30
CA PHE A 334 15.11 -10.32 12.50
C PHE A 334 14.92 -9.03 11.68
N LEU A 335 14.04 -9.07 10.70
CA LEU A 335 13.53 -7.93 9.94
C LEU A 335 12.05 -7.71 10.22
N ILE A 336 11.64 -6.44 10.24
CA ILE A 336 10.25 -6.00 10.25
C ILE A 336 10.02 -5.22 8.95
N LEU A 337 9.04 -5.64 8.15
CA LEU A 337 8.49 -4.85 7.05
C LEU A 337 7.06 -4.49 7.41
N ALA A 338 6.68 -3.22 7.32
CA ALA A 338 5.30 -2.81 7.56
C ALA A 338 4.93 -1.54 6.79
N CYS A 339 3.62 -1.30 6.64
CA CYS A 339 3.05 -0.06 6.12
C CYS A 339 3.06 1.06 7.18
N ASP A 340 2.71 2.27 6.77
CA ASP A 340 2.72 3.45 7.65
C ASP A 340 1.71 3.35 8.80
N GLY A 341 0.65 2.54 8.66
CA GLY A 341 -0.30 2.23 9.74
C GLY A 341 0.36 1.69 11.01
N ILE A 342 1.56 1.07 10.90
CA ILE A 342 2.40 0.68 12.04
C ILE A 342 3.41 1.79 12.39
N TRP A 343 4.10 2.34 11.39
CA TRP A 343 5.21 3.28 11.61
C TRP A 343 4.80 4.68 12.06
N ASP A 344 3.54 5.06 11.85
CA ASP A 344 2.94 6.26 12.43
C ASP A 344 2.67 6.10 13.92
N CYS A 345 2.56 4.86 14.41
CA CYS A 345 2.26 4.56 15.83
C CYS A 345 3.50 4.22 16.66
N MET A 346 4.58 3.78 16.00
CA MET A 346 5.78 3.28 16.66
C MET A 346 7.03 3.70 15.90
N SER A 347 8.05 4.18 16.64
CA SER A 347 9.39 4.32 16.09
C SER A 347 10.02 2.95 15.79
N SER A 348 11.05 2.94 14.94
CA SER A 348 11.79 1.73 14.57
C SER A 348 12.34 0.98 15.80
N GLN A 349 12.86 1.71 16.80
CA GLN A 349 13.38 1.09 18.02
C GLN A 349 12.26 0.55 18.91
N GLU A 350 11.14 1.26 19.06
CA GLU A 350 10.00 0.75 19.84
C GLU A 350 9.43 -0.54 19.23
N ALA A 351 9.38 -0.64 17.90
CA ALA A 351 8.94 -1.85 17.22
C ALA A 351 9.90 -3.02 17.46
N VAL A 352 11.22 -2.79 17.36
CA VAL A 352 12.24 -3.79 17.65
C VAL A 352 12.17 -4.26 19.11
N ASP A 353 12.08 -3.33 20.06
CA ASP A 353 11.99 -3.65 21.49
C ASP A 353 10.73 -4.46 21.80
N PHE A 354 9.59 -4.06 21.23
CA PHE A 354 8.32 -4.76 21.41
C PHE A 354 8.36 -6.18 20.83
N VAL A 355 8.79 -6.34 19.57
CA VAL A 355 8.91 -7.65 18.93
C VAL A 355 9.87 -8.55 19.72
N LYS A 356 11.02 -8.03 20.13
CA LYS A 356 11.99 -8.78 20.92
C LYS A 356 11.43 -9.24 22.26
N GLU A 357 10.61 -8.43 22.92
CA GLU A 357 9.90 -8.82 24.14
C GLU A 357 8.87 -9.93 23.86
N GLN A 358 8.07 -9.80 22.79
CA GLN A 358 7.07 -10.82 22.43
C GLN A 358 7.72 -12.18 22.10
N LEU A 359 8.85 -12.18 21.40
CA LEU A 359 9.59 -13.38 21.01
C LEU A 359 10.16 -14.18 22.19
N LYS A 360 10.23 -13.62 23.40
CA LYS A 360 10.64 -14.38 24.60
C LYS A 360 9.65 -15.48 24.97
N ASN A 361 8.36 -15.25 24.69
CA ASN A 361 7.26 -16.12 25.15
C ASN A 361 6.42 -16.68 24.00
N GLU A 362 6.52 -16.12 22.80
CA GLU A 362 5.74 -16.53 21.63
C GLU A 362 6.64 -17.15 20.55
N LYS A 363 6.23 -18.31 20.03
CA LYS A 363 6.97 -19.01 18.97
C LYS A 363 6.41 -18.74 17.58
N LYS A 364 5.13 -18.42 17.47
CA LYS A 364 4.47 -18.09 16.20
C LYS A 364 4.70 -16.62 15.87
N LEU A 365 5.34 -16.35 14.75
CA LEU A 365 5.70 -15.00 14.36
C LEU A 365 4.48 -14.20 13.95
N SER A 366 3.48 -14.85 13.35
CA SER A 366 2.20 -14.23 13.01
C SER A 366 1.50 -13.65 14.25
N VAL A 367 1.49 -14.38 15.37
CA VAL A 367 0.91 -13.91 16.65
C VAL A 367 1.67 -12.69 17.19
N VAL A 368 2.99 -12.61 16.99
CA VAL A 368 3.76 -11.41 17.33
C VAL A 368 3.32 -10.22 16.46
N CYS A 369 3.09 -10.46 15.17
CA CYS A 369 2.55 -9.44 14.27
C CYS A 369 1.14 -9.01 14.72
N GLU A 370 0.24 -9.94 15.03
CA GLU A 370 -1.12 -9.64 15.52
C GLU A 370 -1.10 -8.73 16.76
N ARG A 371 -0.22 -9.03 17.73
CA ARG A 371 -0.05 -8.21 18.94
C ARG A 371 0.50 -6.82 18.63
N THR A 372 1.33 -6.69 17.59
CA THR A 372 1.85 -5.39 17.14
C THR A 372 0.74 -4.56 16.50
N LEU A 373 -0.08 -5.18 15.65
CA LEU A 373 -1.27 -4.56 15.06
C LEU A 373 -2.26 -4.09 16.13
N ASP A 374 -2.55 -4.93 17.13
CA ASP A 374 -3.43 -4.57 18.25
C ASP A 374 -2.86 -3.42 19.10
N ARG A 375 -1.53 -3.34 19.23
CA ARG A 375 -0.84 -2.27 19.96
C ARG A 375 -0.90 -0.93 19.23
N CYS A 376 -0.97 -0.94 17.90
CA CYS A 376 -1.06 0.25 17.05
C CYS A 376 -2.52 0.70 16.84
N LEU A 377 -3.49 -0.21 16.90
CA LEU A 377 -4.89 0.11 16.64
C LEU A 377 -5.44 1.18 17.60
N ALA A 378 -5.97 2.25 17.02
CA ALA A 378 -6.58 3.34 17.77
C ALA A 378 -7.88 2.91 18.47
N PRO A 379 -8.13 3.35 19.72
CA PRO A 379 -9.42 3.10 20.40
C PRO A 379 -10.59 3.90 19.81
N SER A 380 -10.31 4.97 19.06
CA SER A 380 -11.29 5.83 18.38
C SER A 380 -10.73 6.35 17.06
N SER A 381 -11.60 6.64 16.09
CA SER A 381 -11.19 7.21 14.80
C SER A 381 -10.64 8.64 14.89
N GLY A 382 -9.80 9.02 13.93
CA GLY A 382 -9.27 10.39 13.79
C GLY A 382 -7.93 10.67 14.51
N GLN A 383 -7.21 9.63 14.89
CA GLN A 383 -5.85 9.70 15.47
C GLN A 383 -4.93 8.67 14.78
N GLU A 384 -3.65 8.63 15.15
CA GLU A 384 -2.71 7.58 14.71
C GLU A 384 -3.28 6.18 15.04
N GLY A 385 -3.06 5.21 14.16
CA GLY A 385 -3.63 3.85 14.31
C GLY A 385 -5.03 3.66 13.74
N CYS A 386 -5.48 4.58 12.88
CA CYS A 386 -6.74 4.46 12.14
C CYS A 386 -6.58 3.92 10.71
N ASP A 387 -5.38 3.48 10.34
CA ASP A 387 -5.09 3.01 8.99
C ASP A 387 -5.34 1.50 8.79
N ASN A 388 -5.21 1.04 7.55
CA ASN A 388 -4.86 -0.35 7.28
C ASN A 388 -3.51 -0.67 7.91
N MET A 389 -3.33 -1.90 8.35
CA MET A 389 -2.09 -2.32 9.00
C MET A 389 -1.67 -3.67 8.46
N THR A 390 -0.46 -3.73 7.89
CA THR A 390 0.17 -4.96 7.42
C THR A 390 1.61 -5.00 7.91
N MET A 391 2.01 -6.13 8.48
CA MET A 391 3.36 -6.36 9.00
C MET A 391 3.84 -7.76 8.62
N ILE A 392 5.09 -7.86 8.21
CA ILE A 392 5.84 -9.12 8.05
C ILE A 392 7.04 -9.08 9.01
N LEU A 393 7.18 -10.11 9.83
CA LEU A 393 8.32 -10.36 10.69
C LEU A 393 9.12 -11.55 10.13
N VAL A 394 10.37 -11.32 9.75
CA VAL A 394 11.28 -12.36 9.23
C VAL A 394 12.38 -12.60 10.25
N GLN A 395 12.47 -13.80 10.81
CA GLN A 395 13.53 -14.17 11.75
C GLN A 395 14.57 -15.08 11.09
N PHE A 396 15.84 -14.74 11.23
CA PHE A 396 16.95 -15.53 10.71
C PHE A 396 17.22 -16.73 11.62
N THR A 397 17.36 -17.94 11.04
CA THR A 397 17.59 -19.19 11.80
C THR A 397 18.97 -19.78 11.57
N LYS A 398 19.55 -19.61 10.37
CA LYS A 398 20.93 -20.03 10.05
C LYS A 398 21.57 -19.07 9.06
N ILE A 399 22.81 -18.67 9.33
CA ILE A 399 23.66 -17.90 8.41
C ILE A 399 24.71 -18.83 7.83
N ILE A 400 24.94 -18.78 6.52
CA ILE A 400 25.88 -19.68 5.86
C ILE A 400 27.29 -19.11 6.02
N ASP A 401 28.15 -19.74 6.80
CA ASP A 401 29.56 -19.36 6.84
C ASP A 401 30.21 -19.57 5.46
N ALA A 402 30.54 -18.46 4.77
CA ALA A 402 31.25 -18.49 3.48
C ALA A 402 32.63 -19.18 3.55
N LYS A 403 33.15 -19.45 4.76
CA LYS A 403 34.42 -20.15 4.97
C LYS A 403 34.34 -21.67 4.77
N LEU A 404 33.15 -22.27 4.78
CA LEU A 404 32.99 -23.73 4.64
C LEU A 404 32.93 -24.19 3.18
N SER A 405 32.58 -23.32 2.22
CA SER A 405 32.48 -23.69 0.80
C SER A 405 33.83 -23.92 0.12
N ASP A 406 34.90 -23.24 0.55
CA ASP A 406 36.25 -23.42 -0.02
C ASP A 406 36.96 -24.69 0.46
N SER A 407 36.51 -25.28 1.58
CA SER A 407 37.16 -26.46 2.16
C SER A 407 36.78 -27.78 1.47
N ASN A 408 35.61 -27.85 0.83
CA ASN A 408 35.10 -29.06 0.15
C ASN A 408 35.50 -29.18 -1.32
N ALA A 409 36.19 -28.18 -1.89
CA ALA A 409 36.67 -28.22 -3.27
C ALA A 409 38.08 -28.84 -3.44
N SER A 410 38.73 -29.28 -2.36
CA SER A 410 40.14 -29.70 -2.39
C SER A 410 40.40 -31.21 -2.21
N SER A 411 39.36 -32.06 -2.16
CA SER A 411 39.48 -33.49 -1.87
C SER A 411 38.89 -34.40 -2.97
N ILE A 412 39.29 -34.17 -4.22
CA ILE A 412 39.22 -35.20 -5.26
C ILE A 412 40.63 -35.73 -5.50
N GLU A 413 40.98 -36.78 -4.74
CA GLU A 413 42.18 -37.59 -4.98
C GLU A 413 42.06 -38.29 -6.35
N GLN A 414 43.09 -38.16 -7.18
CA GLN A 414 43.24 -38.97 -8.39
C GLN A 414 43.61 -40.42 -8.02
N PRO A 415 42.94 -41.45 -8.57
CA PRO A 415 43.40 -42.81 -8.39
C PRO A 415 44.66 -43.07 -9.21
N GLY A 416 45.72 -43.50 -8.52
CA GLY A 416 47.01 -43.84 -9.09
C GLY A 416 46.92 -44.96 -10.13
N SER A 417 47.55 -44.73 -11.28
CA SER A 417 47.79 -45.75 -12.29
C SER A 417 48.93 -46.66 -11.85
N SER A 418 48.59 -47.90 -11.51
CA SER A 418 49.55 -48.99 -11.39
C SER A 418 49.25 -50.07 -12.42
N VAL A 419 50.32 -50.56 -13.03
CA VAL A 419 50.57 -51.91 -13.60
C VAL A 419 50.75 -51.99 -15.13
N GLN A 420 51.99 -52.40 -15.44
CA GLN A 420 52.58 -53.10 -16.61
C GLN A 420 53.00 -52.32 -17.85
#